data_AF-A0A7T1AGS3-F1
#
_entry.id   AF-A0A7T1AGS3-F1
#
_cell.length_a   1.000
_cell.length_b   1.000
_cell.length_c   1.000
_cell.angle_alpha   90.00
_cell.angle_beta   90.00
_cell.angle_gamma   90.00
#
_symmetry.space_group_name_H-M   'P 1'
#
loop_
_entity.id
_entity.type
_entity.pdbx_description
1 polymer ?
#
loop_
_entity_poly.entity_id
_entity_poly.type
_entity_poly.pdbx_seq_one_letter_code
_entity_poly.pdbx_strand_id
1 'polypeptide(L)'
;LMQQNLDKITAEQTKKDTIKKVNDILFDPLSNTELKTTNIQAITSNVLDGPATAEVKGEIIQEITNTVAGSSLEAQDKAAIVKGVGETIATHSDISLSLPNKALIMASAGKGIAESQTNLPDRELMTKGLVDGIYEGKGGPEITKAVSSGIDNSNINDSEKEALKKAKDAASEAALDRETQNLTEGLKGQNIEEHKPRDDIYNKAREVINAVNPVIEALEKSKELVVSA
;
A
#
# COMPACT_ATOMS: atom_id res chain seq x y z
N LEU A 1 18.52 -11.48 -34.37
CA LEU A 1 17.76 -10.80 -35.45
C LEU A 1 16.39 -11.44 -35.67
N MET A 2 16.24 -12.65 -36.25
CA MET A 2 14.90 -13.25 -36.44
C MET A 2 14.14 -13.51 -35.12
N GLN A 3 14.80 -14.06 -34.09
CA GLN A 3 14.14 -14.32 -32.80
C GLN A 3 13.69 -13.02 -32.11
N GLN A 4 14.57 -12.01 -32.02
CA GLN A 4 14.23 -10.68 -31.47
C GLN A 4 13.07 -10.01 -32.20
N ASN A 5 12.96 -10.18 -33.53
CA ASN A 5 11.84 -9.65 -34.30
C ASN A 5 10.53 -10.40 -33.99
N LEU A 6 10.59 -11.72 -33.80
CA LEU A 6 9.43 -12.53 -33.39
C LEU A 6 8.98 -12.21 -31.97
N ASP A 7 9.91 -12.03 -31.05
CA ASP A 7 9.63 -11.65 -29.65
C ASP A 7 8.92 -10.28 -29.61
N LYS A 8 9.39 -9.32 -30.42
CA LYS A 8 8.76 -8.00 -30.55
C LYS A 8 7.35 -8.06 -31.14
N ILE A 9 7.14 -8.86 -32.20
CA ILE A 9 5.80 -9.04 -32.79
C ILE A 9 4.83 -9.68 -31.77
N THR A 10 5.31 -10.66 -31.01
CA THR A 10 4.51 -11.36 -30.00
C THR A 10 4.13 -10.42 -28.85
N ALA A 11 5.06 -9.57 -28.40
CA ALA A 11 4.79 -8.57 -27.37
C ALA A 11 3.73 -7.55 -27.82
N GLU A 12 3.86 -7.00 -29.03
CA GLU A 12 2.88 -6.06 -29.58
C GLU A 12 1.50 -6.69 -29.77
N GLN A 13 1.43 -7.93 -30.22
CA GLN A 13 0.17 -8.65 -30.36
C GLN A 13 -0.48 -8.92 -28.99
N THR A 14 0.30 -9.36 -28.01
CA THR A 14 -0.17 -9.58 -26.62
C THR A 14 -0.73 -8.30 -26.03
N LYS A 15 -0.05 -7.18 -26.25
CA LYS A 15 -0.48 -5.86 -25.81
C LYS A 15 -1.82 -5.48 -26.45
N LYS A 16 -1.93 -5.56 -27.79
CA LYS A 16 -3.17 -5.28 -28.52
C LYS A 16 -4.34 -6.14 -28.05
N ASP A 17 -4.13 -7.44 -27.86
CA ASP A 17 -5.17 -8.36 -27.40
C ASP A 17 -5.59 -8.08 -25.95
N THR A 18 -4.65 -7.68 -25.11
CA THR A 18 -4.92 -7.26 -23.72
C THR A 18 -5.78 -6.00 -23.69
N ILE A 19 -5.39 -4.97 -24.45
CA ILE A 19 -6.14 -3.71 -24.51
C ILE A 19 -7.52 -3.88 -25.15
N LYS A 20 -7.67 -4.81 -26.10
CA LYS A 20 -9.00 -5.18 -26.60
C LYS A 20 -9.89 -5.71 -25.47
N LYS A 21 -9.39 -6.66 -24.66
CA LYS A 21 -10.16 -7.21 -23.52
C LYS A 21 -10.52 -6.13 -22.49
N VAL A 22 -9.58 -5.22 -22.21
CA VAL A 22 -9.82 -4.07 -21.32
C VAL A 22 -10.95 -3.21 -21.85
N ASN A 23 -10.93 -2.86 -23.14
CA ASN A 23 -12.02 -2.11 -23.76
C ASN A 23 -13.35 -2.88 -23.69
N ASP A 24 -13.35 -4.17 -24.03
CA ASP A 24 -14.57 -5.00 -23.98
C ASP A 24 -15.19 -4.97 -22.56
N ILE A 25 -14.38 -5.00 -21.50
CA ILE A 25 -14.83 -4.85 -20.11
C ILE A 25 -15.38 -3.45 -19.83
N LEU A 26 -14.65 -2.41 -20.25
CA LEU A 26 -15.03 -1.02 -19.96
C LEU A 26 -16.33 -0.63 -20.68
N PHE A 27 -16.56 -1.13 -21.91
CA PHE A 27 -17.74 -0.84 -22.71
C PHE A 27 -18.92 -1.80 -22.47
N ASP A 28 -18.75 -2.88 -21.70
CA ASP A 28 -19.87 -3.77 -21.37
C ASP A 28 -20.93 -3.03 -20.53
N PRO A 29 -22.16 -2.81 -21.07
CA PRO A 29 -23.20 -2.08 -20.36
C PRO A 29 -23.83 -2.87 -19.21
N LEU A 30 -23.57 -4.20 -19.13
CA LEU A 30 -24.13 -5.07 -18.10
C LEU A 30 -23.23 -5.17 -16.86
N SER A 31 -21.97 -4.74 -16.97
CA SER A 31 -21.01 -4.75 -15.87
C SER A 31 -21.06 -3.44 -15.09
N ASN A 32 -21.13 -3.53 -13.76
CA ASN A 32 -20.95 -2.37 -12.87
C ASN A 32 -19.46 -2.11 -12.59
N THR A 33 -19.14 -1.01 -11.90
CA THR A 33 -17.76 -0.62 -11.60
C THR A 33 -16.98 -1.69 -10.82
N GLU A 34 -17.63 -2.36 -9.87
CA GLU A 34 -17.02 -3.42 -9.08
C GLU A 34 -16.58 -4.59 -9.97
N LEU A 35 -17.48 -5.11 -10.81
CA LEU A 35 -17.19 -6.20 -11.73
C LEU A 35 -16.13 -5.79 -12.77
N LYS A 36 -16.20 -4.56 -13.29
CA LYS A 36 -15.15 -4.02 -14.18
C LYS A 36 -13.80 -4.01 -13.47
N THR A 37 -13.76 -3.56 -12.22
CA THR A 37 -12.54 -3.51 -11.40
C THR A 37 -11.94 -4.90 -11.25
N THR A 38 -12.73 -5.88 -10.79
CA THR A 38 -12.27 -7.27 -10.63
C THR A 38 -11.74 -7.86 -11.93
N ASN A 39 -12.43 -7.63 -13.06
CA ASN A 39 -11.99 -8.15 -14.35
C ASN A 39 -10.69 -7.48 -14.84
N ILE A 40 -10.54 -6.18 -14.61
CA ILE A 40 -9.29 -5.46 -14.91
C ILE A 40 -8.15 -5.93 -14.00
N GLN A 41 -8.39 -6.14 -12.71
CA GLN A 41 -7.41 -6.74 -11.79
C GLN A 41 -6.96 -8.13 -12.26
N ALA A 42 -7.89 -8.97 -12.73
CA ALA A 42 -7.55 -10.27 -13.30
C ALA A 42 -6.69 -10.14 -14.56
N ILE A 43 -6.99 -9.19 -15.45
CA ILE A 43 -6.13 -8.89 -16.61
C ILE A 43 -4.74 -8.42 -16.16
N THR A 44 -4.67 -7.49 -15.20
CA THR A 44 -3.42 -7.01 -14.63
C THR A 44 -2.60 -8.17 -14.08
N SER A 45 -3.18 -9.05 -13.25
CA SER A 45 -2.48 -10.24 -12.73
C SER A 45 -1.95 -11.12 -13.86
N ASN A 46 -2.75 -11.41 -14.88
CA ASN A 46 -2.32 -12.22 -16.02
C ASN A 46 -1.15 -11.60 -16.78
N VAL A 47 -1.09 -10.26 -16.88
CA VAL A 47 0.07 -9.56 -17.46
C VAL A 47 1.30 -9.75 -16.56
N LEU A 48 1.15 -9.63 -15.24
CA LEU A 48 2.25 -9.80 -14.27
C LEU A 48 2.78 -11.25 -14.24
N ASP A 49 1.89 -12.23 -14.35
CA ASP A 49 2.21 -13.67 -14.43
C ASP A 49 2.79 -14.08 -15.81
N GLY A 50 2.63 -13.23 -16.82
CA GLY A 50 3.08 -13.50 -18.18
C GLY A 50 4.60 -13.65 -18.30
N PRO A 51 5.11 -14.32 -19.36
CA PRO A 51 6.54 -14.57 -19.54
C PRO A 51 7.33 -13.34 -20.02
N ALA A 52 6.67 -12.20 -20.25
CA ALA A 52 7.29 -10.98 -20.75
C ALA A 52 8.25 -10.34 -19.73
N THR A 53 9.17 -9.49 -20.20
CA THR A 53 10.05 -8.72 -19.32
C THR A 53 9.26 -7.65 -18.55
N ALA A 54 9.85 -7.13 -17.47
CA ALA A 54 9.20 -6.10 -16.65
C ALA A 54 8.89 -4.82 -17.45
N GLU A 55 9.72 -4.47 -18.44
CA GLU A 55 9.51 -3.34 -19.33
C GLU A 55 8.25 -3.54 -20.19
N VAL A 56 8.12 -4.69 -20.85
CA VAL A 56 6.94 -5.01 -21.67
C VAL A 56 5.68 -5.10 -20.82
N LYS A 57 5.77 -5.69 -19.62
CA LYS A 57 4.66 -5.67 -18.64
C LYS A 57 4.28 -4.24 -18.27
N GLY A 58 5.26 -3.38 -18.03
CA GLY A 58 5.08 -1.96 -17.75
C GLY A 58 4.36 -1.24 -18.89
N GLU A 59 4.77 -1.44 -20.14
CA GLU A 59 4.11 -0.86 -21.32
C GLU A 59 2.64 -1.27 -21.42
N ILE A 60 2.32 -2.56 -21.19
CA ILE A 60 0.94 -3.04 -21.20
C ILE A 60 0.12 -2.38 -20.07
N ILE A 61 0.69 -2.25 -18.87
CA ILE A 61 0.03 -1.61 -17.72
C ILE A 61 -0.15 -0.09 -17.93
N GLN A 62 0.81 0.56 -18.59
CA GLN A 62 0.68 1.94 -19.04
C GLN A 62 -0.52 2.10 -19.97
N GLU A 63 -0.67 1.22 -20.96
CA GLU A 63 -1.80 1.25 -21.88
C GLU A 63 -3.13 0.91 -21.19
N ILE A 64 -3.14 0.00 -20.20
CA ILE A 64 -4.34 -0.30 -19.39
C ILE A 64 -4.83 0.96 -18.67
N THR A 65 -3.95 1.62 -17.91
CA THR A 65 -4.32 2.81 -17.14
C THR A 65 -4.70 3.99 -18.04
N ASN A 66 -4.05 4.14 -19.20
CA ASN A 66 -4.42 5.13 -20.21
C ASN A 66 -5.81 4.83 -20.81
N THR A 67 -6.08 3.56 -21.13
CA THR A 67 -7.39 3.13 -21.65
C THR A 67 -8.52 3.37 -20.66
N VAL A 68 -8.28 3.08 -19.36
CA VAL A 68 -9.25 3.39 -18.30
C VAL A 68 -9.50 4.90 -18.22
N ALA A 69 -8.45 5.72 -18.30
CA ALA A 69 -8.57 7.19 -18.27
C ALA A 69 -9.40 7.72 -19.43
N GLY A 70 -9.16 7.20 -20.64
CA GLY A 70 -9.87 7.58 -21.87
C GLY A 70 -11.28 7.00 -22.01
N SER A 71 -11.73 6.17 -21.07
CA SER A 71 -13.08 5.60 -21.09
C SER A 71 -14.16 6.63 -20.77
N SER A 72 -15.41 6.32 -21.11
CA SER A 72 -16.59 7.14 -20.81
C SER A 72 -17.11 6.99 -19.38
N LEU A 73 -16.37 6.30 -18.51
CA LEU A 73 -16.76 6.11 -17.11
C LEU A 73 -16.69 7.44 -16.34
N GLU A 74 -17.41 7.52 -15.23
CA GLU A 74 -17.27 8.64 -14.31
C GLU A 74 -15.88 8.64 -13.66
N ALA A 75 -15.39 9.81 -13.26
CA ALA A 75 -14.06 9.96 -12.69
C ALA A 75 -13.82 9.05 -11.48
N GLN A 76 -14.84 8.85 -10.64
CA GLN A 76 -14.78 7.97 -9.47
C GLN A 76 -14.63 6.49 -9.87
N ASP A 77 -15.33 6.06 -10.91
CA ASP A 77 -15.25 4.68 -11.41
C ASP A 77 -13.87 4.40 -12.02
N LYS A 78 -13.34 5.37 -12.80
CA LYS A 78 -11.96 5.29 -13.32
C LYS A 78 -10.96 5.14 -12.19
N ALA A 79 -11.08 5.95 -11.14
CA ALA A 79 -10.19 5.89 -9.99
C ALA A 79 -10.31 4.59 -9.18
N ALA A 80 -11.51 4.03 -9.04
CA ALA A 80 -11.73 2.73 -8.40
C ALA A 80 -11.06 1.58 -9.17
N ILE A 81 -11.16 1.59 -10.50
CA ILE A 81 -10.50 0.59 -11.35
C ILE A 81 -8.97 0.71 -11.24
N VAL A 82 -8.44 1.93 -11.32
CA VAL A 82 -7.00 2.19 -11.20
C VAL A 82 -6.47 1.83 -9.81
N LYS A 83 -7.26 2.05 -8.77
CA LYS A 83 -6.97 1.58 -7.42
C LYS A 83 -6.77 0.06 -7.40
N GLY A 84 -7.67 -0.69 -8.04
CA GLY A 84 -7.51 -2.13 -8.19
C GLY A 84 -6.22 -2.53 -8.92
N VAL A 85 -5.82 -1.79 -9.96
CA VAL A 85 -4.53 -1.99 -10.66
C VAL A 85 -3.35 -1.79 -9.71
N GLY A 86 -3.36 -0.71 -8.93
CA GLY A 86 -2.32 -0.40 -7.93
C GLY A 86 -2.18 -1.49 -6.87
N GLU A 87 -3.31 -1.94 -6.33
CA GLU A 87 -3.38 -3.04 -5.36
C GLU A 87 -2.84 -4.35 -5.93
N THR A 88 -3.24 -4.70 -7.16
CA THR A 88 -2.79 -5.95 -7.81
C THR A 88 -1.28 -5.98 -8.00
N ILE A 89 -0.67 -4.87 -8.42
CA ILE A 89 0.79 -4.78 -8.59
C ILE A 89 1.49 -4.86 -7.24
N ALA A 90 0.99 -4.16 -6.22
CA ALA A 90 1.59 -4.12 -4.89
C ALA A 90 1.59 -5.51 -4.22
N THR A 91 0.44 -6.20 -4.28
CA THR A 91 0.22 -7.53 -3.67
C THR A 91 0.86 -8.70 -4.43
N HIS A 92 1.27 -8.50 -5.68
CA HIS A 92 1.82 -9.59 -6.50
C HIS A 92 3.05 -10.23 -5.83
N SER A 93 3.34 -11.51 -6.06
CA SER A 93 4.42 -12.20 -5.31
C SER A 93 5.82 -11.64 -5.65
N ASP A 94 6.61 -11.29 -4.62
CA ASP A 94 8.00 -10.85 -4.79
C ASP A 94 8.92 -11.95 -5.35
N ILE A 95 8.51 -13.22 -5.22
CA ILE A 95 9.22 -14.36 -5.80
C ILE A 95 9.08 -14.35 -7.33
N SER A 96 7.90 -13.99 -7.83
CA SER A 96 7.59 -13.95 -9.26
C SER A 96 7.99 -12.61 -9.91
N LEU A 97 7.91 -11.52 -9.13
CA LEU A 97 8.17 -10.16 -9.60
C LEU A 97 8.85 -9.36 -8.49
N SER A 98 10.16 -9.18 -8.63
CA SER A 98 10.97 -8.46 -7.64
C SER A 98 10.46 -7.03 -7.40
N LEU A 99 10.76 -6.50 -6.22
CA LEU A 99 10.39 -5.13 -5.84
C LEU A 99 10.82 -4.05 -6.86
N PRO A 100 12.05 -4.08 -7.43
CA PRO A 100 12.42 -3.14 -8.50
C PRO A 100 11.55 -3.27 -9.75
N ASN A 101 11.15 -4.49 -10.13
CA ASN A 101 10.29 -4.71 -11.28
C ASN A 101 8.85 -4.25 -11.01
N LYS A 102 8.35 -4.42 -9.78
CA LYS A 102 7.06 -3.83 -9.36
C LYS A 102 7.11 -2.31 -9.42
N ALA A 103 8.18 -1.70 -8.91
CA ALA A 103 8.37 -0.26 -8.97
C ALA A 103 8.42 0.24 -10.42
N LEU A 104 9.15 -0.44 -11.31
CA LEU A 104 9.17 -0.12 -12.74
C LEU A 104 7.75 -0.15 -13.36
N ILE A 105 7.00 -1.22 -13.12
CA ILE A 105 5.64 -1.37 -13.65
C ILE A 105 4.68 -0.32 -13.05
N MET A 106 4.85 0.00 -11.77
CA MET A 106 4.09 1.06 -11.10
C MET A 106 4.38 2.44 -11.69
N ALA A 107 5.64 2.73 -12.03
CA ALA A 107 6.01 3.95 -12.74
C ALA A 107 5.31 4.00 -14.11
N SER A 108 5.25 2.89 -14.84
CA SER A 108 4.51 2.82 -16.10
C SER A 108 3.00 3.04 -15.91
N ALA A 109 2.39 2.52 -14.84
CA ALA A 109 0.99 2.80 -14.48
C ALA A 109 0.76 4.31 -14.24
N GLY A 110 1.62 4.94 -13.44
CA GLY A 110 1.57 6.39 -13.20
C GLY A 110 1.74 7.21 -14.49
N LYS A 111 2.67 6.80 -15.36
CA LYS A 111 2.86 7.42 -16.68
C LYS A 111 1.63 7.30 -17.57
N GLY A 112 0.94 6.16 -17.56
CA GLY A 112 -0.26 5.91 -18.36
C GLY A 112 -1.42 6.83 -17.98
N ILE A 113 -1.60 7.08 -16.67
CA ILE A 113 -2.54 8.09 -16.17
C ILE A 113 -2.11 9.48 -16.62
N ALA A 114 -0.84 9.83 -16.41
CA ALA A 114 -0.29 11.15 -16.70
C ALA A 114 -0.46 11.54 -18.18
N GLU A 115 -0.09 10.65 -19.10
CA GLU A 115 -0.16 10.86 -20.55
C GLU A 115 -1.54 10.64 -21.17
N SER A 116 -2.54 10.26 -20.38
CA SER A 116 -3.89 10.07 -20.89
C SER A 116 -4.53 11.40 -21.32
N GLN A 117 -5.44 11.32 -22.29
CA GLN A 117 -6.13 12.50 -22.84
C GLN A 117 -7.32 12.97 -22.00
N THR A 118 -7.56 12.38 -20.83
CA THR A 118 -8.63 12.85 -19.93
C THR A 118 -8.23 14.16 -19.24
N ASN A 119 -9.22 14.85 -18.67
CA ASN A 119 -8.99 16.11 -18.00
C ASN A 119 -8.06 15.94 -16.78
N LEU A 120 -7.44 17.04 -16.31
CA LEU A 120 -6.51 16.98 -15.18
C LEU A 120 -7.16 16.50 -13.86
N PRO A 121 -8.37 16.97 -13.47
CA PRO A 121 -9.04 16.46 -12.26
C PRO A 121 -9.27 14.94 -12.23
N ASP A 122 -9.68 14.35 -13.36
CA ASP A 122 -9.82 12.90 -13.52
C ASP A 122 -8.46 12.21 -13.30
N ARG A 123 -7.39 12.74 -13.91
CA ARG A 123 -6.02 12.19 -13.73
C ARG A 123 -5.53 12.31 -12.29
N GLU A 124 -5.83 13.40 -11.59
CA GLU A 124 -5.51 13.57 -10.16
C GLU A 124 -6.25 12.54 -9.31
N LEU A 125 -7.55 12.33 -9.58
CA LEU A 125 -8.35 11.35 -8.85
C LEU A 125 -7.90 9.91 -9.13
N MET A 126 -7.56 9.60 -10.38
CA MET A 126 -6.98 8.30 -10.75
C MET A 126 -5.61 8.09 -10.11
N THR A 127 -4.76 9.13 -10.06
CA THR A 127 -3.46 9.09 -9.38
C THR A 127 -3.63 8.81 -7.90
N LYS A 128 -4.60 9.47 -7.25
CA LYS A 128 -5.00 9.15 -5.87
C LYS A 128 -5.46 7.69 -5.74
N GLY A 129 -6.32 7.22 -6.66
CA GLY A 129 -6.76 5.83 -6.70
C GLY A 129 -5.60 4.85 -6.76
N LEU A 130 -4.63 5.08 -7.66
CA LEU A 130 -3.43 4.24 -7.79
C LEU A 130 -2.66 4.14 -6.47
N VAL A 131 -2.46 5.28 -5.79
CA VAL A 131 -1.78 5.35 -4.49
C VAL A 131 -2.58 4.63 -3.40
N ASP A 132 -3.88 4.89 -3.30
CA ASP A 132 -4.76 4.19 -2.35
C ASP A 132 -4.66 2.67 -2.52
N GLY A 133 -4.61 2.19 -3.78
CA GLY A 133 -4.44 0.79 -4.11
C GLY A 133 -3.11 0.22 -3.65
N ILE A 134 -2.02 0.97 -3.82
CA ILE A 134 -0.70 0.56 -3.30
C ILE A 134 -0.76 0.33 -1.79
N TYR A 135 -1.36 1.25 -1.03
CA TYR A 135 -1.45 1.13 0.43
C TYR A 135 -2.38 -0.02 0.87
N GLU A 136 -3.49 -0.26 0.18
CA GLU A 136 -4.34 -1.43 0.45
C GLU A 136 -3.61 -2.74 0.18
N GLY A 137 -2.79 -2.77 -0.88
CA GLY A 137 -1.89 -3.87 -1.18
C GLY A 137 -0.65 -3.93 -0.28
N LYS A 138 -0.55 -3.07 0.73
CA LYS A 138 0.60 -2.94 1.65
C LYS A 138 1.93 -2.73 0.92
N GLY A 139 1.88 -2.06 -0.22
CA GLY A 139 3.06 -1.69 -1.00
C GLY A 139 3.89 -0.66 -0.24
N GLY A 140 5.21 -0.88 -0.23
CA GLY A 140 6.14 -0.01 0.49
C GLY A 140 6.37 1.34 -0.20
N PRO A 141 7.09 2.26 0.48
CA PRO A 141 7.40 3.59 -0.04
C PRO A 141 8.11 3.60 -1.40
N GLU A 142 8.86 2.55 -1.73
CA GLU A 142 9.52 2.42 -3.03
C GLU A 142 8.52 2.35 -4.19
N ILE A 143 7.46 1.55 -4.03
CA ILE A 143 6.39 1.41 -5.02
C ILE A 143 5.62 2.74 -5.15
N THR A 144 5.29 3.37 -4.02
CA THR A 144 4.60 4.67 -4.01
C THR A 144 5.42 5.79 -4.63
N LYS A 145 6.74 5.81 -4.43
CA LYS A 145 7.64 6.79 -5.09
C LYS A 145 7.75 6.58 -6.58
N ALA A 146 7.65 5.33 -7.05
CA ALA A 146 7.73 5.03 -8.47
C ALA A 146 6.61 5.69 -9.29
N VAL A 147 5.44 5.94 -8.70
CA VAL A 147 4.36 6.74 -9.33
C VAL A 147 4.88 8.12 -9.73
N SER A 148 5.60 8.82 -8.86
CA SER A 148 6.21 10.12 -9.17
C SER A 148 7.22 10.01 -10.30
N SER A 149 8.06 8.96 -10.31
CA SER A 149 9.00 8.73 -11.40
C SER A 149 8.29 8.50 -12.74
N GLY A 150 7.13 7.84 -12.73
CA GLY A 150 6.26 7.69 -13.90
C GLY A 150 5.76 9.04 -14.44
N ILE A 151 5.30 9.90 -13.52
CA ILE A 151 4.83 11.26 -13.84
C ILE A 151 5.99 12.12 -14.37
N ASP A 152 7.16 12.09 -13.75
CA ASP A 152 8.32 12.89 -14.18
C ASP A 152 8.78 12.50 -15.59
N ASN A 153 8.71 11.20 -15.92
CA ASN A 153 9.06 10.64 -17.23
C ASN A 153 7.91 10.65 -18.26
N SER A 154 6.81 11.33 -17.95
CA SER A 154 5.71 11.55 -18.89
C SER A 154 5.97 12.75 -19.82
N ASN A 155 5.31 12.75 -20.96
CA ASN A 155 5.41 13.80 -21.99
C ASN A 155 4.49 15.01 -21.75
N ILE A 156 3.92 15.17 -20.54
CA ILE A 156 3.05 16.32 -20.21
C ILE A 156 3.87 17.53 -19.74
N ASN A 157 3.21 18.69 -19.60
CA ASN A 157 3.89 19.91 -19.15
C ASN A 157 4.19 19.91 -17.64
N ASP A 158 5.14 20.75 -17.22
CA ASP A 158 5.60 20.79 -15.82
C ASP A 158 4.49 21.16 -14.83
N SER A 159 3.55 22.03 -15.21
CA SER A 159 2.43 22.40 -14.33
C SER A 159 1.51 21.20 -14.06
N GLU A 160 1.24 20.39 -15.07
CA GLU A 160 0.46 19.16 -14.89
C GLU A 160 1.24 18.11 -14.09
N LYS A 161 2.56 17.96 -14.32
CA LYS A 161 3.41 17.08 -13.49
C LYS A 161 3.34 17.46 -12.02
N GLU A 162 3.46 18.75 -11.70
CA GLU A 162 3.36 19.24 -10.32
C GLU A 162 1.99 18.99 -9.71
N ALA A 163 0.89 19.16 -10.46
CA ALA A 163 -0.46 18.88 -9.98
C ALA A 163 -0.64 17.38 -9.64
N LEU A 164 -0.24 16.49 -10.54
CA LEU A 164 -0.33 15.04 -10.31
C LEU A 164 0.54 14.57 -9.15
N LYS A 165 1.75 15.13 -8.99
CA LYS A 165 2.61 14.84 -7.83
C LYS A 165 1.98 15.28 -6.51
N LYS A 166 1.36 16.46 -6.47
CA LYS A 166 0.60 16.92 -5.29
C LYS A 166 -0.57 15.99 -4.97
N ALA A 167 -1.32 15.53 -5.97
CA ALA A 167 -2.40 14.56 -5.76
C ALA A 167 -1.87 13.23 -5.18
N LYS A 168 -0.75 12.74 -5.71
CA LYS A 168 -0.06 11.54 -5.20
C LYS A 168 0.42 11.74 -3.75
N ASP A 169 1.00 12.89 -3.43
CA ASP A 169 1.57 13.15 -2.10
C ASP A 169 0.46 13.31 -1.06
N ALA A 170 -0.60 14.04 -1.38
CA ALA A 170 -1.79 14.15 -0.54
C ALA A 170 -2.45 12.78 -0.28
N ALA A 171 -2.53 11.92 -1.29
CA ALA A 171 -3.02 10.55 -1.12
C ALA A 171 -2.10 9.71 -0.21
N SER A 172 -0.78 9.87 -0.35
CA SER A 172 0.20 9.17 0.49
C SER A 172 0.10 9.60 1.95
N GLU A 173 -0.03 10.91 2.20
CA GLU A 173 -0.20 11.49 3.53
C GLU A 173 -1.50 11.00 4.18
N ALA A 174 -2.62 11.07 3.45
CA ALA A 174 -3.91 10.58 3.96
C ALA A 174 -3.90 9.08 4.29
N ALA A 175 -3.17 8.27 3.53
CA ALA A 175 -3.01 6.84 3.81
C ALA A 175 -2.17 6.60 5.08
N LEU A 176 -1.05 7.32 5.23
CA LEU A 176 -0.19 7.24 6.43
C LEU A 176 -0.91 7.72 7.69
N ASP A 177 -1.73 8.77 7.58
CA ASP A 177 -2.58 9.25 8.68
C ASP A 177 -3.57 8.18 9.13
N ARG A 178 -4.22 7.50 8.17
CA ARG A 178 -5.13 6.38 8.46
C ARG A 178 -4.41 5.23 9.15
N GLU A 179 -3.21 4.85 8.68
CA GLU A 179 -2.40 3.81 9.35
C GLU A 179 -2.02 4.23 10.78
N THR A 180 -1.64 5.49 10.97
CA THR A 180 -1.30 6.04 12.29
C THR A 180 -2.51 6.03 13.24
N GLN A 181 -3.70 6.37 12.73
CA GLN A 181 -4.95 6.27 13.48
C GLN A 181 -5.27 4.82 13.86
N ASN A 182 -5.19 3.89 12.91
CA ASN A 182 -5.41 2.46 13.14
C ASN A 182 -4.45 1.89 14.19
N LEU A 183 -3.16 2.27 14.14
CA LEU A 183 -2.17 1.89 15.16
C LEU A 183 -2.54 2.46 16.53
N THR A 184 -2.95 3.73 16.58
CA THR A 184 -3.36 4.39 17.83
C THR A 184 -4.60 3.74 18.44
N GLU A 185 -5.60 3.39 17.62
CA GLU A 185 -6.80 2.67 18.07
C GLU A 185 -6.49 1.25 18.50
N GLY A 186 -5.65 0.53 17.74
CA GLY A 186 -5.19 -0.81 18.10
C GLY A 186 -4.45 -0.85 19.44
N LEU A 187 -3.60 0.16 19.72
CA LEU A 187 -2.91 0.31 21.00
C LEU A 187 -3.85 0.66 22.16
N LYS A 188 -4.95 1.39 21.90
CA LYS A 188 -5.99 1.66 22.92
C LYS A 188 -6.88 0.44 23.20
N GLY A 189 -7.14 -0.39 22.19
CA GLY A 189 -7.92 -1.63 22.30
C GLY A 189 -7.16 -2.79 22.91
N GLN A 190 -5.83 -2.75 22.85
CA GLN A 190 -5.00 -3.51 23.77
C GLN A 190 -5.13 -2.85 25.14
N ASN A 191 -5.91 -3.46 26.04
CA ASN A 191 -5.73 -3.26 27.47
C ASN A 191 -4.26 -3.59 27.75
N ILE A 192 -3.39 -2.57 27.66
CA ILE A 192 -2.25 -2.45 28.57
C ILE A 192 -2.94 -2.23 29.91
N GLU A 193 -3.48 -3.33 30.44
CA GLU A 193 -3.90 -3.41 31.82
C GLU A 193 -2.78 -2.74 32.56
N GLU A 194 -3.16 -1.68 33.27
CA GLU A 194 -2.32 -0.89 34.14
C GLU A 194 -1.63 -1.91 35.05
N HIS A 195 -0.48 -2.44 34.63
CA HIS A 195 0.40 -3.12 35.54
C HIS A 195 0.69 -2.00 36.53
N LYS A 196 0.09 -2.12 37.72
CA LYS A 196 0.41 -1.30 38.89
C LYS A 196 1.51 -2.04 39.63
N PRO A 197 2.78 -2.03 39.16
CA PRO A 197 3.87 -2.61 39.93
C PRO A 197 3.98 -1.94 41.30
N ARG A 198 3.44 -0.72 41.47
CA ARG A 198 3.40 -0.03 42.76
C ARG A 198 2.62 -0.79 43.83
N ASP A 199 1.44 -1.33 43.51
CA ASP A 199 0.60 -1.97 44.53
C ASP A 199 1.22 -3.31 44.95
N ASP A 200 1.77 -4.07 44.00
CA ASP A 200 2.47 -5.32 44.27
C ASP A 200 3.76 -5.11 45.08
N ILE A 201 4.57 -4.08 44.77
CA ILE A 201 5.77 -3.76 45.55
C ILE A 201 5.41 -3.32 46.96
N TYR A 202 4.36 -2.51 47.12
CA TYR A 202 3.94 -2.03 48.44
C TYR A 202 3.42 -3.18 49.31
N ASN A 203 2.62 -4.08 48.73
CA ASN A 203 2.13 -5.26 49.43
C ASN A 203 3.27 -6.21 49.83
N LYS A 204 4.23 -6.46 48.93
CA LYS A 204 5.39 -7.32 49.22
C LYS A 204 6.34 -6.70 50.27
N ALA A 205 6.55 -5.38 50.22
CA ALA A 205 7.31 -4.68 51.23
C ALA A 205 6.63 -4.76 52.61
N ARG A 206 5.29 -4.67 52.65
CA ARG A 206 4.51 -4.81 53.88
C ARG A 206 4.56 -6.22 54.46
N GLU A 207 4.53 -7.25 53.60
CA GLU A 207 4.73 -8.64 54.03
C GLU A 207 6.11 -8.86 54.64
N VAL A 208 7.16 -8.31 54.01
CA VAL A 208 8.54 -8.39 54.55
C VAL A 208 8.64 -7.67 55.89
N ILE A 209 8.08 -6.47 56.04
CA ILE A 209 8.07 -5.74 57.32
C ILE A 209 7.36 -6.54 58.41
N ASN A 210 6.20 -7.11 58.11
CA ASN A 210 5.45 -7.94 59.06
C ASN A 210 6.20 -9.22 59.46
N ALA A 211 6.99 -9.80 58.55
CA ALA A 211 7.81 -10.98 58.85
C ALA A 211 9.07 -10.65 59.67
N VAL A 212 9.63 -9.44 59.52
CA VAL A 212 10.87 -9.02 60.19
C VAL A 212 10.62 -8.42 61.57
N ASN A 213 9.50 -7.73 61.80
CA ASN A 213 9.18 -7.10 63.09
C ASN A 213 9.25 -8.05 64.31
N PRO A 214 8.70 -9.29 64.26
CA PRO A 214 8.79 -10.23 65.39
C PRO A 214 10.24 -10.61 65.72
N VAL A 215 11.12 -10.66 64.70
CA VAL A 215 12.55 -10.97 64.87
C VAL A 215 13.29 -9.82 65.55
N ILE A 216 12.96 -8.58 65.18
CA ILE A 216 13.51 -7.37 65.82
C ILE A 216 13.06 -7.27 67.28
N GLU A 217 11.77 -7.48 67.57
CA GLU A 217 11.25 -7.46 68.95
C GLU A 217 11.88 -8.54 69.83
N ALA A 218 12.11 -9.75 69.28
CA ALA A 218 12.79 -10.82 69.99
C ALA A 218 14.26 -10.49 70.30
N LEU A 219 14.95 -9.83 69.36
CA LEU A 219 16.33 -9.35 69.53
C LEU A 219 16.43 -8.25 70.60
N GLU A 220 15.49 -7.30 70.63
CA GLU A 220 15.47 -6.24 71.65
C GLU A 220 15.19 -6.79 73.05
N LYS A 221 14.20 -7.68 73.21
CA LYS A 221 13.94 -8.36 74.49
C LYS A 221 15.12 -9.20 74.97
N SER A 222 15.84 -9.84 74.05
CA SER A 222 17.05 -10.60 74.41
C SER A 222 18.19 -9.70 74.90
N LYS A 223 18.28 -8.46 74.42
CA LYS A 223 19.28 -7.48 74.89
C LYS A 223 18.93 -6.92 76.28
N GLU A 224 17.66 -6.70 76.59
CA GLU A 224 17.23 -6.25 77.93
C GLU A 224 17.52 -7.29 79.03
N LEU A 225 17.42 -8.59 78.69
CA LEU A 225 17.77 -9.69 79.60
C LEU A 225 19.27 -9.80 79.91
N VAL A 226 20.15 -9.32 79.02
CA VAL A 226 21.62 -9.38 79.20
C VAL A 226 22.15 -8.22 80.03
N VAL A 227 21.39 -7.12 80.18
CA VAL A 227 21.79 -5.96 81.00
C VAL A 227 21.32 -6.08 82.47
N SER A 228 20.43 -7.04 82.76
CA SER A 228 19.84 -7.24 84.10
C SER A 228 20.39 -8.44 84.88
N ALA A 229 21.51 -9.03 84.45
CA ALA A 229 22.21 -10.13 85.13
C ALA A 229 23.59 -9.67 85.63
#